data_AF-A0A941HRE3-F1
#
_entry.id   AF-A0A941HRE3-F1
#
_cell.length_a   1.000
_cell.length_b   1.000
_cell.length_c   1.000
_cell.angle_alpha   90.00
_cell.angle_beta   90.00
_cell.angle_gamma   90.00
#
_symmetry.space_group_name_H-M   'P 1'
#
loop_
_entity.id
_entity.type
_entity.pdbx_description
1 polymer ?
#
loop_
_entity_poly.entity_id
_entity_poly.type
_entity_poly.pdbx_seq_one_letter_code
_entity_poly.pdbx_strand_id
1 'polypeptide(L)'
;SCRTYLLGNWAEIQNRHLPGYVECSAEGHVSHVLSHRLSSRPLSWSKLGAENIAKLRVYTRNGGSIRGLLNSSKEKMLETIQPLKLDSETLRKKKQGYAEFSTNITILDIGKLTTMYKFFKALRSA
;
A
#
# COMPACT_ATOMS: atom_id res chain seq x y z
N SER A 1 4.71 -6.05 -44.05
CA SER A 1 4.97 -7.38 -44.64
C SER A 1 6.11 -8.06 -43.91
N CYS A 2 6.08 -9.39 -43.77
CA CYS A 2 7.11 -10.21 -43.09
C CYS A 2 8.54 -9.82 -43.52
N ARG A 3 8.75 -9.60 -44.83
CA ARG A 3 10.01 -9.15 -45.41
C ARG A 3 10.61 -7.89 -44.76
N THR A 4 9.80 -6.87 -44.49
CA THR A 4 10.28 -5.61 -43.88
C THR A 4 10.71 -5.80 -42.43
N TYR A 5 9.99 -6.65 -41.69
CA TYR A 5 10.33 -6.97 -40.30
C TYR A 5 11.65 -7.75 -40.20
N LEU A 6 11.84 -8.75 -41.08
CA LEU A 6 13.07 -9.52 -41.14
C LEU A 6 14.28 -8.66 -41.51
N LEU A 7 14.12 -7.78 -42.50
CA LEU A 7 15.20 -6.87 -42.92
C LEU A 7 15.52 -5.82 -41.85
N GLY A 8 14.51 -5.31 -41.13
CA GLY A 8 14.71 -4.33 -40.05
C GLY A 8 15.39 -4.89 -38.81
N ASN A 9 15.23 -6.20 -38.54
CA ASN A 9 15.86 -6.87 -37.39
C ASN A 9 17.07 -7.73 -37.79
N TRP A 10 17.57 -7.60 -39.02
CA TRP A 10 18.62 -8.45 -39.58
C TRP A 10 19.89 -8.48 -38.72
N ALA A 11 20.31 -7.33 -38.18
CA ALA A 11 21.47 -7.23 -37.30
C ALA A 11 21.32 -8.09 -36.03
N GLU A 12 20.15 -8.07 -35.39
CA GLU A 12 19.87 -8.89 -34.19
C GLU A 12 19.76 -10.38 -34.51
N ILE A 13 19.25 -10.72 -35.68
CA ILE A 13 19.22 -12.12 -36.15
C ILE A 13 20.64 -12.64 -36.34
N GLN A 14 21.55 -11.83 -36.88
CA GLN A 14 22.96 -12.18 -37.03
C GLN A 14 23.67 -12.35 -35.68
N ASN A 15 23.34 -11.52 -34.68
CA ASN A 15 23.91 -11.60 -33.33
C ASN A 15 23.66 -12.95 -32.63
N ARG A 16 22.62 -13.70 -33.04
CA ARG A 16 22.35 -15.07 -32.55
C ARG A 16 23.49 -16.05 -32.84
N HIS A 17 24.25 -15.83 -33.91
CA HIS A 17 25.34 -16.72 -34.32
C HIS A 17 26.68 -16.41 -33.65
N LEU A 18 26.74 -15.41 -32.77
CA LEU A 18 27.96 -15.05 -32.05
C LEU A 18 28.25 -16.04 -30.92
N PRO A 19 29.53 -16.41 -30.69
CA PRO A 19 29.91 -17.27 -29.57
C PRO A 19 29.59 -16.56 -28.25
N GLY A 20 28.79 -17.20 -27.39
CA GLY A 20 28.31 -16.64 -26.13
C GLY A 20 26.86 -16.12 -26.17
N TYR A 21 26.19 -16.20 -27.32
CA TYR A 21 24.75 -15.92 -27.40
C TYR A 21 23.94 -16.99 -26.67
N VAL A 22 23.16 -16.58 -25.66
CA VAL A 22 22.24 -17.46 -24.94
C VAL A 22 20.92 -17.47 -25.70
N GLU A 23 20.61 -18.58 -26.37
CA GLU A 23 19.30 -18.79 -26.99
C GLU A 23 18.23 -18.96 -25.90
N CYS A 24 17.56 -17.86 -25.54
CA CYS A 24 16.41 -17.88 -24.65
C CYS A 24 15.17 -17.44 -25.42
N SER A 25 14.14 -18.30 -25.48
CA SER A 25 12.80 -17.92 -25.94
C SER A 25 12.09 -17.05 -24.90
N ALA A 26 12.74 -15.99 -24.43
CA ALA A 26 12.25 -15.11 -23.38
C ALA A 26 10.87 -14.54 -23.74
N GLU A 27 10.71 -14.06 -24.98
CA GLU A 27 9.46 -13.53 -25.48
C GLU A 27 8.34 -14.58 -25.51
N GLY A 28 8.64 -15.79 -26.00
CA GLY A 28 7.68 -16.90 -26.04
C GLY A 28 7.25 -17.36 -24.65
N HIS A 29 8.21 -17.51 -23.73
CA HIS A 29 7.93 -17.92 -22.35
C HIS A 29 7.10 -16.86 -21.62
N VAL A 30 7.45 -15.58 -21.75
CA VAL A 30 6.71 -14.47 -21.12
C VAL A 30 5.29 -14.37 -21.72
N SER A 31 5.17 -14.44 -23.04
CA SER A 31 3.88 -14.44 -23.72
C SER A 31 3.00 -15.61 -23.29
N HIS A 32 3.57 -16.81 -23.16
CA HIS A 32 2.84 -17.98 -22.66
C HIS A 32 2.31 -17.78 -21.24
N VAL A 33 3.13 -17.24 -20.34
CA VAL A 33 2.73 -16.98 -18.94
C VAL A 33 1.61 -15.94 -18.83
N LEU A 34 1.67 -14.90 -19.66
CA LEU A 34 0.74 -13.76 -19.62
C LEU A 34 -0.57 -14.02 -20.38
N SER A 35 -0.49 -14.61 -21.58
CA SER A 35 -1.63 -14.84 -22.48
C SER A 35 -2.73 -15.71 -21.85
N HIS A 36 -2.37 -16.70 -21.04
CA HIS A 36 -3.31 -17.65 -20.43
C HIS A 36 -4.47 -17.00 -19.64
N ARG A 37 -4.33 -15.73 -19.19
CA ARG A 37 -5.45 -14.98 -18.57
C ARG A 37 -5.73 -13.62 -19.19
N LEU A 38 -4.77 -13.04 -19.91
CA LEU A 38 -4.96 -11.73 -20.54
C LEU A 38 -5.58 -11.83 -21.94
N SER A 39 -5.46 -12.97 -22.64
CA SER A 39 -6.02 -13.14 -24.00
C SER A 39 -7.21 -14.10 -24.07
N SER A 40 -7.29 -15.11 -23.19
CA SER A 40 -8.26 -16.21 -23.35
C SER A 40 -9.70 -15.84 -23.00
N ARG A 41 -9.89 -14.78 -22.20
CA ARG A 41 -11.19 -14.23 -21.81
C ARG A 41 -11.00 -12.73 -21.56
N PRO A 42 -11.53 -11.83 -22.41
CA PRO A 42 -11.47 -10.40 -22.15
C PRO A 42 -12.37 -10.09 -20.95
N LEU A 43 -11.86 -10.31 -19.75
CA LEU A 43 -12.30 -9.60 -18.57
C LEU A 43 -11.77 -8.18 -18.82
N SER A 44 -12.65 -7.20 -18.99
CA SER A 44 -12.23 -5.81 -19.17
C SER A 44 -11.45 -5.37 -17.93
N TRP A 45 -10.14 -5.59 -17.96
CA TRP A 45 -9.23 -5.19 -16.90
C TRP A 45 -9.00 -3.69 -17.06
N SER A 46 -9.08 -2.95 -15.96
CA SER A 46 -8.45 -1.63 -15.93
C SER A 46 -6.94 -1.80 -16.18
N LYS A 47 -6.27 -0.75 -16.67
CA LYS A 47 -4.81 -0.76 -16.87
C LYS A 47 -4.06 -1.27 -15.62
N LEU A 48 -4.46 -0.75 -14.45
CA LEU A 48 -3.91 -1.16 -13.16
C LEU A 48 -4.19 -2.64 -12.84
N GLY A 49 -5.40 -3.13 -13.14
CA GLY A 49 -5.76 -4.53 -12.94
C GLY A 49 -4.92 -5.48 -13.80
N ALA A 50 -4.71 -5.13 -15.07
CA ALA A 50 -3.88 -5.90 -15.98
C ALA A 50 -2.42 -5.95 -15.50
N GLU A 51 -1.86 -4.82 -15.07
CA GLU A 51 -0.51 -4.73 -14.51
C GLU A 51 -0.35 -5.59 -13.24
N ASN A 52 -1.32 -5.54 -12.32
CA ASN A 52 -1.28 -6.32 -11.09
C ASN A 52 -1.37 -7.83 -11.37
N ILE A 53 -2.24 -8.24 -12.30
CA ILE A 53 -2.36 -9.65 -12.70
C ILE A 53 -1.07 -10.14 -13.36
N ALA A 54 -0.42 -9.33 -14.21
CA ALA A 54 0.86 -9.66 -14.80
C ALA A 54 1.95 -9.86 -13.73
N LYS A 55 2.06 -8.93 -12.78
CA LYS A 55 3.03 -9.02 -11.66
C LYS A 55 2.80 -10.27 -10.81
N LEU A 56 1.55 -10.57 -10.45
CA LEU A 56 1.23 -11.75 -9.66
C LEU A 56 1.57 -13.04 -10.39
N ARG A 57 1.38 -13.10 -11.71
CA ARG A 57 1.74 -14.28 -12.53
C ARG A 57 3.24 -14.52 -12.56
N VAL A 58 4.02 -13.47 -12.80
CA VAL A 58 5.48 -13.54 -12.76
C VAL A 58 5.96 -13.98 -11.37
N TYR A 59 5.40 -13.37 -10.31
CA TYR A 59 5.73 -13.73 -8.94
C TYR A 59 5.47 -15.21 -8.64
N THR A 60 4.30 -15.71 -9.05
CA THR A 60 3.93 -17.12 -8.85
C THR A 60 4.85 -18.06 -9.65
N ARG A 61 5.21 -17.68 -10.89
CA ARG A 61 6.14 -18.46 -11.73
C ARG A 61 7.55 -18.51 -11.15
N ASN A 62 7.96 -17.46 -10.45
CA ASN A 62 9.24 -17.38 -9.73
C ASN A 62 9.22 -18.11 -8.37
N GLY A 63 8.18 -18.90 -8.06
CA GLY A 63 8.05 -19.64 -6.80
C GLY A 63 7.46 -18.85 -5.64
N GLY A 64 6.99 -17.63 -5.88
CA GLY A 64 6.33 -16.80 -4.88
C GLY A 64 4.96 -17.35 -4.47
N SER A 65 4.70 -17.40 -3.16
CA SER A 65 3.39 -17.78 -2.62
C SER A 65 2.47 -16.56 -2.49
N ILE A 66 1.36 -16.55 -3.24
CA ILE A 66 0.35 -15.48 -3.18
C ILE A 66 -0.22 -15.35 -1.76
N ARG A 67 -0.41 -16.48 -1.05
CA ARG A 67 -0.90 -16.49 0.34
C ARG A 67 0.08 -15.80 1.28
N GLY A 68 1.38 -16.04 1.10
CA GLY A 68 2.42 -15.36 1.85
C GLY A 68 2.41 -13.85 1.61
N LEU A 69 2.36 -13.43 0.35
CA LEU A 69 2.28 -12.00 -0.02
C LEU A 69 1.06 -11.30 0.61
N LEU A 70 -0.10 -11.96 0.60
CA LEU A 70 -1.32 -11.42 1.20
C LEU A 70 -1.22 -11.33 2.73
N ASN A 71 -0.67 -12.36 3.39
CA ASN A 71 -0.48 -12.36 4.84
C ASN A 71 0.49 -11.27 5.27
N SER A 72 1.63 -11.12 4.60
CA SER A 72 2.59 -10.04 4.91
C SER A 72 2.00 -8.65 4.66
N SER A 73 1.12 -8.51 3.67
CA SER A 73 0.39 -7.24 3.44
C SER A 73 -0.60 -6.95 4.57
N LYS A 74 -1.30 -7.98 5.07
CA LYS A 74 -2.21 -7.87 6.23
C LYS A 74 -1.45 -7.55 7.52
N GLU A 75 -0.31 -8.20 7.76
CA GLU A 75 0.55 -7.96 8.92
C GLU A 75 1.02 -6.50 8.95
N LYS A 76 1.57 -5.99 7.85
CA LYS A 76 1.97 -4.57 7.73
C LYS A 76 0.81 -3.59 7.97
N MET A 77 -0.39 -3.93 7.51
CA MET A 77 -1.58 -3.13 7.76
C MET A 77 -1.96 -3.14 9.25
N LEU A 78 -1.90 -4.30 9.90
CA LEU A 78 -2.16 -4.45 11.33
C LEU A 78 -1.12 -3.71 12.18
N GLU A 79 0.16 -3.80 11.81
CA GLU A 79 1.26 -3.07 12.45
C GLU A 79 1.06 -1.57 12.35
N THR A 80 0.53 -1.06 11.24
CA THR A 80 0.21 0.37 11.09
C THR A 80 -0.99 0.78 11.96
N ILE A 81 -2.00 -0.08 12.08
CA ILE A 81 -3.25 0.23 12.81
C ILE A 81 -3.05 0.24 14.33
N GLN A 82 -2.16 -0.60 14.87
CA GLN A 82 -1.89 -0.70 16.31
C GLN A 82 -1.45 0.63 16.97
N PRO A 83 -0.42 1.35 16.47
CA PRO A 83 0.01 2.62 17.05
C PRO A 83 -1.07 3.70 16.91
N LEU A 84 -1.82 3.73 15.81
CA LEU A 84 -2.94 4.65 15.60
C LEU A 84 -4.04 4.48 16.67
N LYS A 85 -4.36 3.22 17.02
CA LYS A 85 -5.32 2.93 18.11
C LYS A 85 -4.77 3.37 19.46
N LEU A 86 -3.51 3.04 19.76
CA LEU A 86 -2.87 3.39 21.02
C LEU A 86 -2.82 4.92 21.23
N ASP A 87 -2.51 5.68 20.18
CA ASP A 87 -2.54 7.14 20.22
C ASP A 87 -3.94 7.67 20.48
N SER A 88 -4.96 7.13 19.79
CA SER A 88 -6.36 7.53 20.01
C SER A 88 -6.84 7.26 21.45
N GLU A 89 -6.42 6.14 22.05
CA GLU A 89 -6.75 5.81 23.44
C GLU A 89 -5.99 6.66 24.45
N THR A 90 -4.72 6.97 24.17
CA THR A 90 -3.90 7.84 25.02
C THR A 90 -4.46 9.27 25.01
N LEU A 91 -4.88 9.76 23.84
CA LEU A 91 -5.58 11.03 23.70
C LEU A 91 -6.93 11.03 24.43
N ARG A 92 -7.70 9.95 24.34
CA ARG A 92 -8.97 9.78 25.08
C ARG A 92 -8.76 9.84 26.59
N LYS A 93 -7.78 9.10 27.14
CA LYS A 93 -7.46 9.09 28.58
C LYS A 93 -6.98 10.45 29.06
N LYS A 94 -6.11 11.12 28.30
CA LYS A 94 -5.69 12.51 28.61
C LYS A 94 -6.90 13.44 28.65
N LYS A 95 -7.79 13.39 27.65
CA LYS A 95 -9.00 14.23 27.60
C LYS A 95 -9.92 13.99 28.80
N GLN A 96 -10.08 12.74 29.24
CA GLN A 96 -10.87 12.39 30.42
C GLN A 96 -10.23 12.92 31.71
N GLY A 97 -8.91 12.82 31.87
CA GLY A 97 -8.20 13.41 33.01
C GLY A 97 -8.28 14.93 33.06
N TYR A 98 -8.23 15.61 31.91
CA TYR A 98 -8.49 17.06 31.84
C TYR A 98 -9.93 17.41 32.20
N ALA A 99 -10.91 16.60 31.81
CA ALA A 99 -12.31 16.80 32.17
C ALA A 99 -12.52 16.66 33.69
N GLU A 100 -11.95 15.63 34.33
CA GLU A 100 -12.01 15.40 35.77
C GLU A 100 -11.29 16.49 36.58
N PHE A 101 -10.15 16.98 36.08
CA PHE A 101 -9.45 18.11 36.66
C PHE A 101 -10.28 19.39 36.58
N SER A 102 -10.98 19.62 35.45
CA SER A 102 -11.82 20.81 35.25
C SER A 102 -13.06 20.84 36.17
N THR A 103 -13.59 19.68 36.55
CA THR A 103 -14.77 19.60 37.42
C THR A 103 -14.45 19.79 38.90
N ASN A 104 -13.22 19.53 39.34
CA ASN A 104 -12.83 19.54 40.76
C ASN A 104 -12.07 20.79 41.21
N ILE A 105 -12.12 21.88 40.42
CA ILE A 105 -11.44 23.14 40.76
C ILE A 105 -12.26 23.89 41.82
N THR A 106 -11.89 23.70 43.08
CA THR A 106 -12.52 24.36 44.26
C THR A 106 -12.58 25.88 44.15
N ILE A 107 -11.65 26.52 43.42
CA ILE A 107 -11.62 27.97 43.18
C ILE A 107 -12.84 28.50 42.41
N LEU A 108 -13.53 27.64 41.64
CA LEU A 108 -14.75 27.99 40.91
C LEU A 108 -15.97 28.06 41.84
N ASP A 109 -15.96 27.34 42.97
CA ASP A 109 -17.08 27.28 43.93
C ASP A 109 -17.06 28.43 44.95
N ILE A 110 -15.90 29.07 45.15
CA ILE A 110 -15.71 30.15 46.15
C ILE A 110 -16.38 31.47 45.72
N GLY A 111 -16.85 31.58 44.47
CA GLY A 111 -17.60 32.74 43.96
C GLY A 111 -16.81 34.06 43.83
N LYS A 112 -15.51 34.06 44.14
CA LYS A 112 -14.66 35.26 44.08
C LYS A 112 -14.12 35.49 42.66
N LEU A 113 -14.38 36.67 42.11
CA LEU A 113 -13.95 37.13 40.77
C LEU A 113 -12.44 37.45 40.70
N THR A 114 -11.60 36.46 40.98
CA THR A 114 -10.14 36.57 40.85
C THR A 114 -9.69 36.37 39.40
N THR A 115 -8.47 36.80 39.08
CA THR A 115 -7.84 36.54 37.77
C THR A 115 -7.78 35.04 37.47
N MET A 116 -7.50 34.22 38.49
CA MET A 116 -7.51 32.75 38.38
C MET A 116 -8.92 32.18 38.10
N TYR A 117 -9.97 32.71 38.74
CA TYR A 117 -11.35 32.32 38.45
C TYR A 117 -11.72 32.57 36.98
N LYS A 118 -11.36 33.74 36.43
CA LYS A 118 -11.62 34.08 35.02
C LYS A 118 -10.90 33.13 34.05
N PHE A 119 -9.65 32.78 34.35
CA PHE A 119 -8.85 31.83 33.56
C PHE A 119 -9.47 30.43 33.52
N PHE A 120 -9.79 29.84 34.69
CA PHE A 120 -10.39 28.51 34.75
C PHE A 120 -11.83 28.47 34.20
N LYS A 121 -12.60 29.56 34.33
CA LYS A 121 -13.92 29.69 33.70
C LYS A 121 -13.83 29.70 32.17
N ALA A 122 -12.87 30.42 31.60
CA ALA A 122 -12.64 30.45 30.15
C ALA A 122 -12.22 29.07 29.59
N LEU A 123 -11.40 28.32 30.36
CA LEU A 123 -11.00 26.95 30.05
C LEU A 123 -12.16 25.94 30.05
N ARG A 124 -13.23 26.21 30.80
CA ARG A 124 -14.43 25.35 30.87
C ARG A 124 -15.48 25.68 29.78
N SER A 125 -15.45 26.89 29.23
CA SER A 125 -16.38 27.33 28.17
C SER A 125 -15.89 27.09 26.74
N ALA A 126 -14.64 26.64 26.58
CA ALA A 126 -14.02 26.28 25.30
C ALA A 126 -14.13 24.77 25.04
#